data_AF-A0A358ST00-F1
#
_entry.id   AF-A0A358ST00-F1
#
_cell.length_a   1.000
_cell.length_b   1.000
_cell.length_c   1.000
_cell.angle_alpha   90.00
_cell.angle_beta   90.00
_cell.angle_gamma   90.00
#
_symmetry.space_group_name_H-M   'P 1'
#
loop_
_entity.id
_entity.type
_entity.pdbx_description
1 polymer ?
#
loop_
_entity_poly.entity_id
_entity_poly.type
_entity_poly.pdbx_seq_one_letter_code
_entity_poly.pdbx_strand_id
1 'polypeptide(L)'
;MFPPFDLLERGDEPARAFLAQAGDAGIDHVCCGDHVSFAGTGFDGLVQATALTLLHPTLPIYSGVYLLPLRHPVLVARQLSDISRLAPRRLIFGVGVGDEDRREVSICGVDPATRACG
;
A
#
# COMPACT_ATOMS: atom_id res chain seq x y z
N MET A 1 -7.81 -4.45 -8.41
CA MET A 1 -9.06 -3.92 -7.77
C MET A 1 -8.72 -3.28 -6.43
N PHE A 2 -9.30 -2.13 -6.06
CA PHE A 2 -9.18 -1.60 -4.70
C PHE A 2 -10.21 -2.25 -3.75
N PRO A 3 -9.80 -2.75 -2.57
CA PRO A 3 -10.73 -3.25 -1.56
C PRO A 3 -11.45 -2.09 -0.86
N PRO A 4 -12.52 -2.37 -0.10
CA PRO A 4 -13.08 -1.40 0.84
C PRO A 4 -12.00 -0.87 1.79
N PHE A 5 -12.01 0.44 2.10
CA PHE A 5 -10.99 1.08 2.93
C PHE A 5 -10.88 0.48 4.34
N ASP A 6 -12.00 0.02 4.88
CA ASP A 6 -12.13 -0.59 6.21
C ASP A 6 -11.97 -2.12 6.17
N LEU A 7 -11.58 -2.73 5.05
CA LEU A 7 -11.54 -4.19 4.90
C LEU A 7 -10.74 -4.89 6.01
N LEU A 8 -9.58 -4.35 6.35
CA LEU A 8 -8.72 -4.92 7.41
C LEU A 8 -9.27 -4.66 8.81
N GLU A 9 -10.07 -3.61 9.00
CA GLU A 9 -10.72 -3.29 10.28
C GLU A 9 -11.91 -4.22 10.57
N ARG A 10 -12.52 -4.79 9.52
CA ARG A 10 -13.56 -5.82 9.63
C ARG A 10 -13.05 -7.15 10.19
N GLY A 11 -11.73 -7.33 10.26
CA GLY A 11 -11.05 -8.52 10.78
C GLY A 11 -10.65 -9.54 9.71
N ASP A 12 -9.88 -10.55 10.13
CA ASP A 12 -9.23 -11.51 9.25
C ASP A 12 -10.21 -12.32 8.41
N GLU A 13 -11.26 -12.88 9.01
CA GLU A 13 -12.24 -13.74 8.31
C GLU A 13 -12.95 -12.99 7.16
N PRO A 14 -13.57 -11.81 7.40
CA PRO A 14 -14.15 -11.02 6.31
C PRO A 14 -13.13 -10.62 5.23
N ALA A 15 -11.90 -10.28 5.63
CA ALA A 15 -10.85 -9.92 4.69
C ALA A 15 -10.42 -11.11 3.81
N ARG A 16 -10.26 -12.31 4.39
CA ARG A 16 -9.98 -13.55 3.65
C ARG A 16 -11.11 -13.88 2.69
N ALA A 17 -12.35 -13.81 3.14
CA ALA A 17 -13.52 -14.08 2.31
C ALA A 17 -13.60 -13.14 1.09
N PHE A 18 -13.36 -11.84 1.29
CA PHE A 18 -13.31 -10.88 0.20
C PHE A 18 -12.19 -11.18 -0.80
N LEU A 19 -10.98 -11.49 -0.32
CA LEU A 19 -9.84 -11.79 -1.20
C LEU A 19 -10.05 -13.10 -1.96
N ALA A 20 -10.64 -14.12 -1.33
CA ALA A 20 -11.01 -15.36 -1.98
C ALA A 20 -12.05 -15.10 -3.08
N GLN A 21 -13.10 -14.32 -2.77
CA GLN A 21 -14.11 -13.95 -3.76
C GLN A 21 -13.51 -13.18 -4.94
N ALA A 22 -12.55 -12.28 -4.69
CA ALA A 22 -11.83 -11.59 -5.76
C ALA A 22 -11.07 -12.57 -6.66
N GLY A 23 -10.34 -13.51 -6.07
CA GLY A 23 -9.63 -14.56 -6.81
C GLY A 23 -10.57 -15.45 -7.62
N ASP A 24 -11.68 -15.91 -7.01
CA ASP A 24 -12.69 -16.76 -7.65
C ASP A 24 -13.42 -16.05 -8.80
N ALA A 25 -13.57 -14.72 -8.71
CA ALA A 25 -14.11 -13.88 -9.77
C ALA A 25 -13.12 -13.63 -10.93
N GLY A 26 -11.90 -14.19 -10.87
CA GLY A 26 -10.86 -14.00 -11.89
C GLY A 26 -10.15 -12.65 -11.81
N ILE A 27 -10.26 -11.94 -10.69
CA ILE A 27 -9.48 -10.73 -10.45
C ILE A 27 -8.04 -11.15 -10.21
N ASP A 28 -7.13 -10.62 -11.01
CA ASP A 28 -5.72 -11.02 -11.06
C ASP A 28 -4.86 -10.28 -10.01
N HIS A 29 -5.35 -9.17 -9.44
CA HIS A 29 -4.66 -8.43 -8.40
C HIS A 29 -5.55 -7.52 -7.55
N VAL A 30 -5.10 -7.25 -6.33
CA VAL A 30 -5.69 -6.25 -5.43
C VAL A 30 -4.72 -5.09 -5.21
N CYS A 31 -5.24 -3.87 -5.15
CA CYS A 31 -4.45 -2.66 -4.95
C CYS A 31 -4.60 -2.15 -3.52
N CYS A 32 -3.52 -1.66 -2.92
CA CYS A 32 -3.55 -0.88 -1.69
C CYS A 32 -3.16 0.57 -1.98
N GLY A 33 -3.86 1.52 -1.35
CA GLY A 33 -3.49 2.92 -1.37
C GLY A 33 -2.38 3.21 -0.39
N ASP A 34 -1.83 4.42 -0.44
CA ASP A 34 -0.87 4.91 0.54
C ASP A 34 -1.20 6.35 0.89
N HIS A 35 -1.59 6.56 2.15
CA HIS A 35 -1.74 7.89 2.72
C HIS A 35 -1.18 7.89 4.14
N VAL A 36 -0.17 8.72 4.40
CA VAL A 36 0.33 9.01 5.75
C VAL A 36 -0.70 9.83 6.52
N SER A 37 -1.31 10.80 5.85
CA SER A 37 -2.43 11.57 6.38
C SER A 37 -3.15 12.27 5.23
N PHE A 38 -4.32 11.78 4.90
CA PHE A 38 -5.26 12.40 3.99
C PHE A 38 -6.44 12.93 4.82
N ALA A 39 -6.54 14.25 4.97
CA ALA A 39 -7.55 14.88 5.81
C ALA A 39 -7.64 14.33 7.26
N GLY A 40 -6.53 13.80 7.79
CA GLY A 40 -6.44 13.23 9.15
C GLY A 40 -6.66 11.72 9.24
N THR A 41 -6.98 11.03 8.15
CA THR A 41 -7.05 9.56 8.08
C THR A 41 -5.97 9.03 7.15
N GLY A 42 -5.53 7.80 7.34
CA GLY A 42 -4.45 7.25 6.51
C GLY A 42 -4.19 5.80 6.85
N PHE A 43 -3.64 5.08 5.88
CA PHE A 43 -3.15 3.73 6.07
C PHE A 43 -1.83 3.61 5.30
N ASP A 44 -0.78 3.18 5.99
CA ASP A 44 0.52 2.97 5.35
C ASP A 44 0.43 1.84 4.31
N GLY A 45 0.79 2.17 3.06
CA GLY A 45 0.61 1.24 1.95
C GLY A 45 1.42 -0.05 2.08
N LEU A 46 2.61 -0.04 2.69
CA LEU A 46 3.41 -1.26 2.88
C LEU A 46 2.86 -2.13 4.01
N VAL A 47 2.36 -1.51 5.09
CA VAL A 47 1.66 -2.25 6.16
C VAL A 47 0.41 -2.92 5.59
N GLN A 48 -0.41 -2.18 4.84
CA GLN A 48 -1.63 -2.72 4.23
C GLN A 48 -1.29 -3.84 3.25
N ALA A 49 -0.32 -3.63 2.37
CA ALA A 49 0.12 -4.64 1.41
C ALA A 49 0.56 -5.93 2.10
N THR A 50 1.39 -5.80 3.15
CA THR A 50 1.90 -6.96 3.91
C THR A 50 0.74 -7.79 4.46
N ALA A 51 -0.22 -7.14 5.13
CA ALA A 51 -1.39 -7.83 5.66
C ALA A 51 -2.17 -8.58 4.56
N LEU A 52 -2.48 -7.91 3.45
CA LEU A 52 -3.21 -8.52 2.33
C LEU A 52 -2.46 -9.70 1.69
N THR A 53 -1.12 -9.61 1.56
CA THR A 53 -0.32 -10.72 1.02
C THR A 53 -0.37 -11.97 1.88
N LEU A 54 -0.53 -11.83 3.20
CA LEU A 54 -0.60 -12.94 4.16
C LEU A 54 -2.02 -13.50 4.34
N LEU A 55 -3.05 -12.73 3.94
CA LEU A 55 -4.45 -13.15 4.05
C LEU A 55 -4.91 -14.03 2.86
N HIS A 56 -4.23 -13.97 1.71
CA HIS A 56 -4.54 -14.82 0.56
C HIS A 56 -3.31 -15.62 0.10
N PRO A 57 -3.46 -16.90 -0.34
CA PRO A 57 -2.30 -17.76 -0.67
C PRO A 57 -1.51 -17.36 -1.93
N THR A 58 -2.15 -16.77 -2.96
CA THR A 58 -1.50 -16.52 -4.26
C THR A 58 -1.74 -15.15 -4.91
N LEU A 59 -2.89 -14.51 -4.65
CA LEU A 59 -3.29 -13.22 -5.22
C LEU A 59 -2.22 -12.11 -5.05
N PRO A 60 -1.67 -11.57 -6.15
CA PRO A 60 -0.76 -10.43 -6.12
C PRO A 60 -1.39 -9.17 -5.53
N ILE A 61 -0.59 -8.39 -4.79
CA ILE A 61 -0.95 -7.10 -4.22
C ILE A 61 -0.10 -6.00 -4.88
N TYR A 62 -0.75 -4.91 -5.29
CA TYR A 62 -0.13 -3.78 -5.97
C TYR A 62 -0.23 -2.53 -5.10
N SER A 63 0.85 -1.78 -4.93
CA SER A 63 0.74 -0.42 -4.37
C SER A 63 0.30 0.56 -5.46
N GLY A 64 -0.87 1.17 -5.30
CA GLY A 64 -1.46 2.09 -6.26
C GLY A 64 -1.79 3.44 -5.62
N VAL A 65 -0.85 4.35 -5.41
CA VAL A 65 0.62 4.23 -5.56
C VAL A 65 1.29 4.52 -4.22
N TYR A 66 2.49 3.99 -3.97
CA TYR A 66 3.25 4.31 -2.77
C TYR A 66 3.93 5.68 -2.89
N LEU A 67 3.74 6.55 -1.90
CA LEU A 67 4.28 7.91 -1.88
C LEU A 67 5.73 7.88 -1.38
N LEU A 68 6.64 7.40 -2.24
CA LEU A 68 8.05 7.23 -1.91
C LEU A 68 8.74 8.52 -1.42
N PRO A 69 8.47 9.73 -1.97
CA PRO A 69 9.13 10.95 -1.51
C PRO A 69 8.89 11.26 -0.03
N LEU A 70 7.82 10.72 0.57
CA LEU A 70 7.44 10.99 1.96
C LEU A 70 8.26 10.19 3.00
N ARG A 71 9.14 9.30 2.55
CA ARG A 71 9.86 8.36 3.42
C ARG A 71 11.31 8.21 3.01
N HIS A 72 12.16 7.85 3.97
CA HIS A 72 13.57 7.64 3.68
C HIS A 72 13.77 6.39 2.80
N PRO A 73 14.36 6.51 1.60
CA PRO A 73 14.37 5.44 0.60
C PRO A 73 15.11 4.17 1.07
N VAL A 74 16.14 4.31 1.92
CA VAL A 74 16.85 3.15 2.50
C VAL A 74 15.94 2.33 3.43
N LEU A 75 15.06 2.99 4.18
CA LEU A 75 14.13 2.28 5.08
C LEU A 75 13.06 1.57 4.27
N VAL A 76 12.54 2.22 3.23
CA VAL A 76 11.59 1.60 2.28
C VAL A 76 12.22 0.37 1.61
N ALA A 77 13.47 0.46 1.16
CA ALA A 77 14.17 -0.68 0.56
C ALA A 77 14.33 -1.87 1.54
N ARG A 78 14.62 -1.61 2.81
CA ARG A 78 14.66 -2.65 3.86
C ARG A 78 13.30 -3.30 4.04
N GLN A 79 12.24 -2.50 4.17
CA GLN A 79 10.87 -2.98 4.31
C GLN A 79 10.46 -3.86 3.12
N LEU A 80 10.71 -3.42 1.89
CA LEU A 80 10.46 -4.21 0.67
C LEU A 80 11.25 -5.52 0.66
N SER A 81 12.51 -5.50 1.11
CA SER A 81 13.32 -6.72 1.24
C SER A 81 12.69 -7.70 2.23
N ASP A 82 12.19 -7.24 3.37
CA ASP A 82 11.52 -8.09 4.35
C ASP A 82 10.18 -8.63 3.83
N ILE A 83 9.36 -7.79 3.19
CA ILE A 83 8.10 -8.22 2.58
C ILE A 83 8.35 -9.27 1.49
N SER A 84 9.40 -9.11 0.69
CA SER A 84 9.75 -10.11 -0.34
C SER A 84 10.10 -11.49 0.24
N ARG A 85 10.56 -11.54 1.50
CA ARG A 85 10.82 -12.80 2.21
C ARG A 85 9.54 -13.40 2.78
N LEU A 86 8.63 -12.56 3.28
CA LEU A 86 7.34 -12.99 3.83
C LEU A 86 6.37 -13.45 2.74
N ALA A 87 6.35 -12.74 1.61
CA ALA A 87 5.45 -12.98 0.50
C ALA A 87 6.19 -12.90 -0.85
N PRO A 88 6.98 -13.94 -1.19
CA PRO A 88 7.80 -13.94 -2.41
C PRO A 88 6.96 -13.74 -3.66
N ARG A 89 7.33 -12.73 -4.48
CA ARG A 89 6.67 -12.39 -5.75
C ARG A 89 5.19 -11.98 -5.60
N ARG A 90 4.76 -11.59 -4.41
CA ARG A 90 3.36 -11.21 -4.13
C ARG A 90 3.12 -9.71 -4.10
N LEU A 91 4.16 -8.89 -3.96
CA LEU A 91 4.05 -7.43 -3.95
C LEU A 91 4.61 -6.84 -5.25
N ILE A 92 3.77 -6.07 -5.95
CA ILE A 92 4.18 -5.20 -7.05
C ILE A 92 4.21 -3.76 -6.53
N PHE A 93 5.42 -3.20 -6.48
CA PHE A 93 5.67 -1.91 -5.86
C PHE A 93 5.53 -0.77 -6.87
N GLY A 94 4.31 -0.28 -7.05
CA GLY A 94 4.02 0.96 -7.78
C GLY A 94 4.34 2.19 -6.93
N VAL A 95 5.10 3.12 -7.49
CA VAL A 95 5.57 4.34 -6.82
C VAL A 95 4.98 5.57 -7.49
N GLY A 96 4.59 6.56 -6.68
CA GLY A 96 4.14 7.86 -7.13
C GLY A 96 4.72 8.99 -6.29
N VAL A 97 4.52 10.21 -6.78
CA VAL A 97 5.05 11.43 -6.16
C VAL A 97 4.06 12.07 -5.18
N GLY A 98 2.77 11.70 -5.24
CA GLY A 98 1.67 12.17 -4.38
C GLY A 98 1.33 13.65 -4.56
N ASP A 99 0.16 14.00 -5.07
CA ASP A 99 -0.23 15.41 -5.32
C ASP A 99 -1.56 15.78 -4.66
N GLU A 100 -2.30 14.83 -4.10
CA GLU A 100 -3.66 15.10 -3.62
C GLU A 100 -3.72 15.99 -2.38
N ASP A 101 -2.77 15.89 -1.44
CA ASP A 101 -2.75 16.71 -0.23
C ASP A 101 -1.35 17.29 0.05
N ARG A 102 -1.20 18.61 -0.15
CA ARG A 102 0.05 19.33 0.19
C ARG A 102 0.38 19.28 1.68
N ARG A 103 -0.64 19.12 2.54
CA ARG A 103 -0.45 18.99 3.99
C ARG A 103 0.19 17.66 4.32
N GLU A 104 -0.21 16.58 3.63
CA GLU A 104 0.40 15.26 3.77
C GLU A 104 1.90 15.30 3.52
N VAL A 105 2.31 16.01 2.47
CA VAL A 105 3.72 16.21 2.15
C VAL A 105 4.47 16.99 3.24
N SER A 106 3.89 18.11 3.70
CA SER A 106 4.57 19.00 4.64
C SER A 106 4.69 18.41 6.05
N ILE A 107 3.72 17.62 6.51
CA ILE A 107 3.82 16.92 7.81
C ILE A 107 4.89 15.83 7.81
N CYS A 108 5.23 15.28 6.63
CA CYS A 108 6.34 14.35 6.46
C CYS A 108 7.71 15.07 6.39
N GLY A 109 7.75 16.40 6.55
CA GLY A 109 8.97 17.19 6.48
C GLY A 109 9.55 17.34 5.07
N VAL A 110 8.72 17.09 4.05
CA VAL A 110 9.10 17.22 2.64
C VAL A 110 8.57 18.55 2.10
N ASP A 111 9.37 19.23 1.28
CA ASP A 111 8.91 20.41 0.57
C ASP A 111 8.08 20.00 -0.66
N PRO A 112 6.79 20.39 -0.75
CA PRO A 112 5.95 20.07 -1.90
C PRO A 112 6.48 20.56 -3.25
N ALA A 113 7.37 21.55 -3.28
CA ALA A 113 7.98 22.05 -4.51
C ALA A 113 9.13 21.17 -5.03
N THR A 114 9.77 20.37 -4.16
CA THR A 114 10.96 19.58 -4.50
C THR A 114 10.75 18.07 -4.31
N ARG A 115 9.51 17.64 -4.05
CA ARG A 115 9.14 16.23 -3.85
C ARG A 115 9.20 15.38 -5.13
N ALA A 116 9.12 16.00 -6.30
CA ALA A 116 9.40 15.36 -7.59
C ALA A 116 10.92 15.41 -7.83
N CYS A 117 11.45 14.49 -8.66
CA CYS A 117 12.83 14.61 -9.12
C CYS A 117 13.08 16.03 -9.64
N GLY A 118 13.96 16.77 -8.95
CA GLY A 118 14.48 18.06 -9.40
C GLY A 118 15.52 17.89 -10.50
#